data_AF-A0A7X7GXW3-F1
#
_entry.id   AF-A0A7X7GXW3-F1
#
_cell.length_a   1.000
_cell.length_b   1.000
_cell.length_c   1.000
_cell.angle_alpha   90.00
_cell.angle_beta   90.00
_cell.angle_gamma   90.00
#
_symmetry.space_group_name_H-M   'P 1'
#
loop_
_entity.id
_entity.type
_entity.pdbx_description
1 polymer ?
#
loop_
_entity_poly.entity_id
_entity_poly.type
_entity_poly.pdbx_seq_one_letter_code
_entity_poly.pdbx_strand_id
1 'polypeptide(L)'
;MNEQRRVRISSDTVAAYATLNDTNVADAVWNAMPLEVRMRTWGDELYGPVPLSLQLEAPQEEVELGDLAFWPPGHALCIFFGLTPASTGDKPRAASNVTVFGRVESDPGVFRLVQDGQKLRFEQAGFVGPESEPPLSAQRGQLPGVDVCVEEDGGAKFNEEPVYGTEDDCPPEP
;
A
#
# COMPACT_ATOMS: atom_id res chain seq x y z
N MET A 1 -22.62 0.79 7.64
CA MET A 1 -21.98 1.89 6.89
C MET A 1 -20.71 2.19 7.65
N ASN A 2 -19.55 1.75 7.17
CA ASN A 2 -18.28 2.12 7.78
C ASN A 2 -17.56 2.98 6.76
N GLU A 3 -17.71 4.29 6.91
CA GLU A 3 -16.92 5.29 6.19
C GLU A 3 -15.57 5.39 6.88
N GLN A 4 -14.48 5.10 6.17
CA GLN A 4 -13.13 5.24 6.71
C GLN A 4 -12.58 6.61 6.31
N ARG A 5 -11.90 7.28 7.24
CA ARG A 5 -11.22 8.54 6.96
C ARG A 5 -10.00 8.28 6.11
N ARG A 6 -9.85 9.04 5.03
CA ARG A 6 -8.74 8.92 4.10
C ARG A 6 -7.80 10.11 4.25
N VAL A 7 -6.51 9.81 4.33
CA VAL A 7 -5.43 10.79 4.48
C VAL A 7 -4.51 10.69 3.28
N ARG A 8 -4.06 11.84 2.79
CA ARG A 8 -3.00 11.93 1.79
C ARG A 8 -1.68 12.21 2.50
N ILE A 9 -0.69 11.36 2.24
CA ILE A 9 0.68 11.50 2.72
C ILE A 9 1.54 11.86 1.51
N SER A 10 2.21 13.00 1.54
CA SER A 10 2.96 13.48 0.37
C SER A 10 4.27 14.17 0.74
N SER A 11 5.21 14.16 -0.20
CA SER A 11 6.45 14.92 -0.19
C SER A 11 6.83 15.30 -1.62
N ASP A 12 8.01 15.90 -1.78
CA ASP A 12 8.56 16.22 -3.10
C ASP A 12 8.78 14.97 -3.98
N THR A 13 9.00 13.79 -3.38
CA THR A 13 9.35 12.57 -4.10
C THR A 13 8.24 11.52 -4.14
N VAL A 14 7.29 11.54 -3.20
CA VAL A 14 6.26 10.50 -3.08
C VAL A 14 4.89 11.08 -2.76
N ALA A 15 3.84 10.38 -3.18
CA ALA A 15 2.47 10.62 -2.73
C ALA A 15 1.75 9.28 -2.57
N ALA A 16 1.11 9.10 -1.41
CA ALA A 16 0.34 7.90 -1.08
C ALA A 16 -0.93 8.28 -0.33
N TYR A 17 -1.90 7.37 -0.34
CA TYR A 17 -3.13 7.49 0.45
C TYR A 17 -3.14 6.42 1.53
N ALA A 18 -3.78 6.74 2.65
CA ALA A 18 -3.95 5.85 3.78
C ALA A 18 -5.36 5.99 4.37
N THR A 19 -5.90 4.90 4.90
CA THR A 19 -7.13 4.93 5.70
C THR A 19 -6.80 4.95 7.18
N LEU A 20 -7.63 5.62 7.97
CA LEU A 20 -7.54 5.63 9.42
C LEU A 20 -8.61 4.72 10.03
N ASN A 21 -8.28 4.13 11.18
CA ASN A 21 -9.18 3.31 11.96
C ASN A 21 -9.99 4.16 12.98
N ASP A 22 -10.77 3.47 13.82
CA ASP A 22 -11.65 4.06 14.83
C ASP A 22 -10.98 4.14 16.22
N THR A 23 -9.72 4.59 16.27
CA THR A 23 -8.98 4.79 17.54
C THR A 23 -8.97 6.27 17.95
N ASN A 24 -8.79 6.56 19.25
CA ASN A 24 -8.66 7.95 19.70
C ASN A 24 -7.41 8.63 19.12
N VAL A 25 -6.38 7.82 18.82
CA VAL A 25 -5.17 8.29 18.14
C VAL A 25 -5.49 8.72 16.72
N ALA A 26 -6.26 7.93 15.97
CA ALA A 26 -6.71 8.31 14.63
C ALA A 26 -7.53 9.61 14.65
N ASP A 27 -8.42 9.78 15.64
CA ASP A 27 -9.18 11.02 15.82
C ASP A 27 -8.29 12.23 16.07
N ALA A 28 -7.34 12.11 16.99
CA ALA A 28 -6.44 13.20 17.32
C ALA A 28 -5.54 13.58 16.14
N VAL A 29 -4.99 12.58 15.45
CA VAL A 29 -4.16 12.79 14.26
C VAL A 29 -4.96 13.43 13.14
N TRP A 30 -6.20 12.96 12.88
CA TRP A 30 -7.11 13.55 11.90
C TRP A 30 -7.42 15.02 12.19
N ASN A 31 -7.76 15.35 13.43
CA ASN A 31 -8.11 16.71 13.86
C ASN A 31 -6.92 17.67 13.87
N ALA A 32 -5.70 17.15 13.97
CA ALA A 32 -4.48 17.93 13.93
C ALA A 32 -4.01 18.25 12.50
N MET A 33 -4.58 17.60 11.47
CA MET A 33 -4.23 17.88 10.08
C MET A 33 -4.68 19.27 9.64
N PRO A 34 -3.91 19.94 8.77
CA PRO A 34 -2.70 19.45 8.10
C PRO A 34 -1.45 19.42 9.00
N LEU A 35 -0.66 18.35 8.90
CA LEU A 35 0.61 18.19 9.62
C LEU A 35 1.79 18.15 8.66
N GLU A 36 2.87 18.84 9.00
CA GLU A 36 4.15 18.73 8.30
C GLU A 36 5.17 18.13 9.27
N VAL A 37 5.65 16.93 8.94
CA VAL A 37 6.47 16.11 9.83
C VAL A 37 7.80 15.84 9.16
N ARG A 38 8.89 16.14 9.86
CA ARG A 38 10.23 15.80 9.40
C ARG A 38 10.52 14.35 9.76
N MET A 39 10.53 13.48 8.75
CA MET A 39 10.73 12.05 8.95
C MET A 39 12.21 11.70 9.05
N ARG A 40 12.50 10.71 9.90
CA ARG A 40 13.79 10.06 10.03
C ARG A 40 13.64 8.60 9.67
N THR A 41 14.71 8.00 9.16
CA THR A 41 14.71 6.59 8.77
C THR A 41 15.28 5.71 9.87
N TRP A 42 14.67 4.55 10.10
CA TRP A 42 15.21 3.51 10.97
C TRP A 42 14.95 2.11 10.38
N GLY A 43 15.90 1.61 9.58
CA GLY A 43 15.62 0.48 8.68
C GLY A 43 14.54 0.88 7.66
N ASP A 44 13.56 0.00 7.43
CA ASP A 44 12.40 0.28 6.57
C ASP A 44 11.20 0.86 7.37
N GLU A 45 11.50 1.80 8.27
CA GLU A 45 10.54 2.62 9.01
C GLU A 45 10.87 4.11 8.86
N LEU A 46 9.84 4.92 8.65
CA LEU A 46 9.92 6.38 8.75
C LEU A 46 9.22 6.81 10.02
N TYR A 47 9.91 7.56 10.87
CA TYR A 47 9.33 8.11 12.09
C TYR A 47 9.61 9.61 12.22
N GLY A 48 8.67 10.38 12.76
CA GLY A 48 8.87 11.82 12.93
C GLY A 48 7.98 12.43 14.00
N PRO A 49 8.50 13.39 14.79
CA PRO A 49 7.78 13.97 15.92
C PRO A 49 6.62 14.86 15.45
N VAL A 50 5.53 14.81 16.21
CA VAL A 50 4.33 15.65 16.04
C VAL A 50 3.98 16.34 17.35
N PRO A 51 3.30 17.50 17.30
CA PRO A 51 2.88 18.23 18.51
C PRO A 51 1.65 17.59 19.18
N LEU A 52 1.63 16.26 19.30
CA LEU A 52 0.53 15.49 19.88
C LEU A 52 1.03 14.66 21.06
N SER A 53 0.26 14.70 22.15
CA SER A 53 0.49 13.90 23.36
C SER A 53 -0.71 13.01 23.59
N LEU A 54 -0.58 11.75 23.18
CA LEU A 54 -1.67 10.77 23.19
C LEU A 54 -1.29 9.59 24.08
N GLN A 55 -2.28 9.02 24.74
CA GLN A 55 -2.10 7.79 25.50
C GLN A 55 -2.06 6.59 24.56
N LEU A 56 -1.38 5.54 24.99
CA LEU A 56 -1.25 4.31 24.27
C LEU A 56 -2.59 3.55 24.30
N GLU A 57 -3.13 3.28 23.13
CA GLU A 57 -4.33 2.48 22.88
C GLU A 57 -3.95 1.21 22.13
N ALA A 58 -4.51 0.05 22.50
CA ALA A 58 -4.21 -1.25 21.88
C ALA A 58 -2.69 -1.49 21.62
N PRO A 59 -1.87 -1.47 22.69
CA PRO A 59 -0.42 -1.50 22.57
C PRO A 59 0.08 -2.75 21.87
N GLN A 60 0.86 -2.56 20.80
CA GLN A 60 1.51 -3.65 20.08
C GLN A 60 2.90 -3.27 19.63
N GLU A 61 3.77 -4.26 19.44
CA GLU A 61 5.13 -4.08 18.91
C GLU A 61 5.26 -4.67 17.51
N GLU A 62 4.68 -5.85 17.28
CA GLU A 62 4.55 -6.42 15.94
C GLU A 62 3.46 -5.65 15.19
N VAL A 63 3.77 -5.19 13.98
CA VAL A 63 2.88 -4.43 13.11
C VAL A 63 2.88 -5.07 11.72
N GLU A 64 1.99 -4.62 10.85
CA GLU A 64 1.90 -5.10 9.48
C GLU A 64 2.53 -4.13 8.49
N LEU A 65 2.85 -4.64 7.29
CA LEU A 65 3.39 -3.82 6.21
C LEU A 65 2.34 -2.78 5.76
N GLY A 66 2.75 -1.51 5.79
CA GLY A 66 1.93 -0.35 5.47
C GLY A 66 1.21 0.27 6.66
N ASP A 67 1.42 -0.22 7.88
CA ASP A 67 0.78 0.35 9.06
C ASP A 67 1.30 1.75 9.38
N LEU A 68 0.37 2.59 9.83
CA LEU A 68 0.62 3.89 10.43
C LEU A 68 0.43 3.77 11.94
N ALA A 69 1.45 4.11 12.72
CA ALA A 69 1.38 4.01 14.17
C ALA A 69 1.83 5.30 14.88
N PHE A 70 1.31 5.52 16.08
CA PHE A 70 1.79 6.56 16.98
C PHE A 70 2.70 5.93 18.03
N TRP A 71 3.88 6.51 18.21
CA TRP A 71 4.87 6.12 19.19
C TRP A 71 4.93 7.16 20.33
N PRO A 72 4.30 6.87 21.49
CA PRO A 72 4.17 7.84 22.58
C PRO A 72 5.50 8.37 23.15
N PRO A 73 6.56 7.55 23.38
CA PRO A 73 7.81 8.04 23.95
C PRO A 73 8.48 9.15 23.14
N GLY A 74 8.34 9.10 21.82
CA GLY A 74 8.89 10.10 20.89
C GLY A 74 7.88 11.15 20.42
N HIS A 75 6.62 11.08 20.87
CA HIS A 75 5.51 11.83 20.31
C HIS A 75 5.50 11.77 18.77
N ALA A 76 5.75 10.59 18.21
CA ALA A 76 6.09 10.44 16.80
C ALA A 76 5.04 9.65 16.03
N LEU A 77 4.86 10.00 14.75
CA LEU A 77 4.17 9.16 13.78
C LEU A 77 5.19 8.25 13.11
N CYS A 78 4.83 6.99 12.95
CA CYS A 78 5.61 5.94 12.31
C CYS A 78 4.87 5.42 11.08
N ILE A 79 5.62 5.15 10.02
CA ILE A 79 5.15 4.49 8.79
C ILE A 79 6.05 3.27 8.56
N PHE A 80 5.47 2.08 8.59
CA PHE A 80 6.20 0.83 8.38
C PHE A 80 6.06 0.37 6.93
N PHE A 81 7.17 0.30 6.19
CA PHE A 81 7.20 -0.14 4.79
C PHE A 81 8.17 -1.29 4.53
N GLY A 82 8.65 -1.92 5.60
CA GLY A 82 9.48 -3.12 5.58
C GLY A 82 10.01 -3.43 6.97
N LEU A 83 11.02 -4.29 7.04
CA LEU A 83 11.59 -4.73 8.32
C LEU A 83 12.38 -3.62 9.02
N THR A 84 12.23 -3.57 10.33
CA THR A 84 12.96 -2.67 11.21
C THR A 84 14.15 -3.39 11.84
N PRO A 85 15.12 -2.67 12.44
CA PRO A 85 16.20 -3.29 13.19
C PRO A 85 15.76 -4.11 14.42
N ALA A 86 14.54 -3.89 14.93
CA ALA A 86 13.96 -4.69 16.02
C ALA A 86 13.20 -5.93 15.53
N SER A 87 13.07 -6.12 14.22
CA SER A 87 12.36 -7.25 13.63
C SER A 87 13.21 -8.52 13.77
N THR A 88 12.60 -9.58 14.32
CA THR A 88 13.26 -10.89 14.54
C THR A 88 12.72 -11.99 13.62
N GLY A 89 11.72 -11.68 12.79
CA GLY A 89 11.08 -12.58 11.83
C GLY A 89 10.67 -11.81 10.57
N ASP A 90 9.65 -12.30 9.88
CA ASP A 90 9.21 -11.77 8.58
C ASP A 90 8.30 -10.54 8.69
N LYS A 91 7.92 -10.13 9.91
CA LYS A 91 7.05 -9.00 10.17
C LYS A 91 7.80 -7.80 10.74
N PRO A 92 7.41 -6.56 10.38
CA PRO A 92 7.96 -5.36 10.99
C PRO A 92 7.64 -5.30 12.49
N ARG A 93 8.60 -4.80 13.26
CA ARG A 93 8.45 -4.62 14.72
C ARG A 93 8.87 -3.22 15.15
N ALA A 94 8.00 -2.49 15.82
CA ALA A 94 8.34 -1.21 16.42
C ALA A 94 9.41 -1.38 17.52
N ALA A 95 10.15 -0.30 17.83
CA ALA A 95 11.16 -0.31 18.88
C ALA A 95 10.57 -0.58 20.29
N SER A 96 9.32 -0.17 20.51
CA SER A 96 8.53 -0.44 21.70
C SER A 96 7.04 -0.36 21.35
N ASN A 97 6.15 -0.51 22.33
CA ASN A 97 4.71 -0.45 22.09
C ASN A 97 4.27 0.84 21.38
N VAL A 98 3.48 0.66 20.32
CA VAL A 98 2.84 1.71 19.52
C VAL A 98 1.33 1.48 19.46
N THR A 99 0.60 2.51 19.04
CA THR A 99 -0.82 2.41 18.66
C THR A 99 -0.94 2.52 17.15
N VAL A 100 -1.33 1.44 16.48
CA VAL A 100 -1.67 1.48 15.05
C VAL A 100 -2.98 2.24 14.87
N PHE A 101 -2.96 3.31 14.07
CA PHE A 101 -4.11 4.20 13.87
C PHE A 101 -4.57 4.27 12.40
N GLY A 102 -3.86 3.62 11.49
CA GLY A 102 -4.22 3.60 10.09
C GLY A 102 -3.32 2.70 9.26
N ARG A 103 -3.59 2.65 7.96
CA ARG A 103 -2.84 1.84 7.00
C ARG A 103 -2.79 2.49 5.62
N VAL A 104 -1.64 2.39 4.97
CA VAL A 104 -1.44 2.83 3.59
C VAL A 104 -2.27 1.95 2.64
N GLU A 105 -3.03 2.57 1.74
CA GLU A 105 -3.89 1.87 0.77
C GLU A 105 -3.10 1.30 -0.42
N SER A 106 -2.02 1.99 -0.80
CA SER A 106 -1.14 1.62 -1.91
C SER A 106 0.08 0.83 -1.42
N ASP A 107 0.96 0.43 -2.37
CA ASP A 107 2.25 -0.17 -2.01
C ASP A 107 3.05 0.76 -1.07
N PRO A 108 3.38 0.34 0.16
CA PRO A 108 4.13 1.16 1.09
C PRO A 108 5.62 1.27 0.71
N GLY A 109 6.10 0.42 -0.20
CA GLY A 109 7.47 0.46 -0.71
C GLY A 109 7.85 1.79 -1.37
N VAL A 110 6.87 2.60 -1.80
CA VAL A 110 7.09 3.98 -2.27
C VAL A 110 7.86 4.84 -1.27
N PHE A 111 7.68 4.61 0.04
CA PHE A 111 8.34 5.38 1.09
C PHE A 111 9.85 5.14 1.18
N ARG A 112 10.40 4.11 0.51
CA ARG A 112 11.85 3.91 0.37
C ARG A 112 12.56 5.04 -0.37
N LEU A 113 11.81 5.81 -1.17
CA LEU A 113 12.33 6.98 -1.89
C LEU A 113 12.44 8.23 -1.02
N VAL A 114 11.94 8.19 0.22
CA VAL A 114 12.01 9.31 1.16
C VAL A 114 13.37 9.28 1.86
N GLN A 115 14.09 10.40 1.78
CA GLN A 115 15.40 10.51 2.42
C GLN A 115 15.26 10.85 3.91
N ASP A 116 16.28 10.48 4.71
CA ASP A 116 16.36 10.90 6.11
C ASP A 116 16.29 12.44 6.23
N GLY A 117 15.43 12.90 7.13
CA GLY A 117 15.20 14.31 7.36
C GLY A 117 14.28 14.99 6.34
N GLN A 118 13.71 14.26 5.37
CA GLN A 118 12.74 14.79 4.41
C GLN A 118 11.39 15.05 5.10
N LYS A 119 10.68 16.07 4.62
CA LYS A 119 9.37 16.44 5.17
C LYS A 119 8.26 15.67 4.47
N LEU A 120 7.39 15.04 5.25
CA LEU A 120 6.11 14.53 4.78
C LEU A 120 4.98 15.42 5.26
N ARG A 121 4.00 15.64 4.40
CA ARG A 121 2.77 16.37 4.66
C ARG A 121 1.60 15.40 4.73
N PHE A 122 0.81 15.50 5.80
CA PHE A 122 -0.40 14.73 6.03
C PHE A 122 -1.61 15.65 5.90
N GLU A 123 -2.53 15.30 5.01
CA GLU A 123 -3.72 16.10 4.71
C GLU A 123 -4.97 15.22 4.68
N GLN A 124 -6.09 15.78 5.11
CA GLN A 124 -7.39 15.12 4.99
C GLN A 124 -7.76 14.99 3.51
N ALA A 125 -8.04 13.77 3.05
CA ALA A 125 -8.42 13.45 1.68
C ALA A 125 -9.89 13.04 1.54
N GLY A 126 -10.67 13.16 2.63
CA GLY A 126 -12.10 12.85 2.67
C GLY A 126 -12.41 11.51 3.35
N PHE A 127 -13.50 10.88 2.92
CA PHE A 127 -13.99 9.62 3.46
C PHE A 127 -14.15 8.60 2.33
N VAL A 128 -13.76 7.36 2.59
CA VAL A 128 -13.85 6.23 1.67
C VAL A 128 -14.96 5.31 2.16
N GLY A 129 -15.97 5.13 1.32
CA GLY A 129 -17.06 4.17 1.54
C GLY A 129 -16.73 2.79 0.95
N PRO A 130 -17.55 1.77 1.25
CA PRO A 130 -17.31 0.38 0.81
C PRO A 130 -17.30 0.17 -0.72
N GLU A 131 -17.72 1.15 -1.53
CA GLU A 131 -17.79 1.06 -3.00
C GLU A 131 -16.69 1.85 -3.73
N SER A 132 -15.60 2.18 -3.06
CA SER A 132 -14.51 2.98 -3.64
C SER A 132 -13.50 2.10 -4.40
N GLU A 133 -13.96 1.35 -5.40
CA GLU A 133 -13.05 0.85 -6.43
C GLU A 133 -12.51 2.04 -7.25
N PRO A 134 -11.21 2.11 -7.60
CA PRO A 134 -10.74 3.14 -8.52
C PRO A 134 -11.47 2.98 -9.86
N PRO A 135 -11.78 4.06 -10.60
CA PRO A 135 -12.34 3.92 -11.92
C PRO A 135 -11.33 3.21 -12.82
N LEU A 136 -11.55 1.92 -13.07
CA LEU A 136 -10.94 1.21 -14.18
C LEU A 136 -11.58 1.75 -15.46
N SER A 137 -11.13 2.92 -15.90
CA SER A 137 -11.55 3.53 -17.16
C SER A 137 -10.34 4.08 -17.90
N ALA A 138 -9.34 3.21 -18.06
CA ALA A 138 -8.24 3.38 -19.01
C ALA A 138 -8.07 2.11 -19.85
N GLN A 139 -9.15 1.61 -20.47
CA GLN A 139 -9.05 0.73 -21.64
C GLN A 139 -10.21 0.98 -22.60
N ARG A 140 -9.91 1.76 -23.65
CA ARG A 140 -10.06 1.42 -25.07
C ARG A 140 -9.99 2.71 -25.87
N GLY A 141 -8.80 2.99 -26.41
CA GLY A 141 -8.69 3.82 -27.59
C GLY A 141 -9.38 3.11 -28.76
N GLN A 142 -10.36 3.76 -29.37
CA GLN A 142 -10.82 3.42 -30.70
C GLN A 142 -10.61 4.66 -31.55
N LEU A 143 -9.56 4.61 -32.39
CA LEU A 143 -9.38 5.54 -33.49
C LEU A 143 -10.42 5.23 -34.60
N PRO A 144 -10.82 6.23 -35.40
CA PRO A 144 -11.91 6.11 -36.36
C PRO A 144 -11.44 5.52 -37.70
N GLY A 145 -12.38 4.84 -38.39
CA GLY A 145 -12.32 4.66 -39.84
C GLY A 145 -11.53 3.46 -40.33
N VAL A 146 -12.17 2.29 -40.38
CA VAL A 146 -12.01 1.39 -41.52
C VAL A 146 -13.33 0.68 -41.74
N ASP A 147 -13.94 1.00 -42.88
CA ASP A 147 -15.09 0.27 -43.42
C ASP A 147 -14.52 -1.00 -44.06
N VAL A 148 -14.85 -2.16 -43.49
CA VAL A 148 -14.61 -3.46 -44.12
C VAL A 148 -15.92 -4.23 -44.06
N CYS A 149 -16.62 -4.20 -45.20
CA CYS A 149 -17.58 -5.23 -45.57
C CYS A 149 -16.79 -6.49 -45.95
N VAL A 150 -17.06 -7.61 -45.29
CA VAL A 150 -16.74 -8.94 -45.83
C VAL A 150 -17.91 -9.88 -45.56
N GLU A 151 -18.32 -10.53 -46.64
CA GLU A 151 -19.48 -11.38 -46.83
C GLU A 151 -19.37 -12.71 -46.06
N GLU A 152 -20.49 -13.19 -45.52
CA GLU A 152 -20.63 -14.56 -45.02
C GLU A 152 -20.80 -15.51 -46.20
N ASP A 153 -19.96 -16.55 -46.30
CA ASP A 153 -20.41 -17.93 -46.52
C ASP A 153 -19.24 -18.93 -46.60
N GLY A 154 -19.53 -20.19 -46.29
CA GLY A 154 -18.78 -21.33 -46.84
C GLY A 154 -17.79 -22.01 -45.90
N GLY A 155 -18.25 -23.04 -45.20
CA GLY A 155 -17.42 -23.86 -44.31
C GLY A 155 -16.55 -24.90 -45.01
N ALA A 156 -15.79 -25.66 -44.20
CA ALA A 156 -15.42 -27.05 -44.47
C ALA A 156 -14.88 -27.70 -43.19
N LYS A 157 -15.38 -28.91 -42.95
CA LYS A 157 -15.02 -29.86 -41.90
C LYS A 157 -13.62 -30.41 -42.13
N PHE A 158 -12.92 -30.83 -41.08
CA PHE A 158 -12.18 -32.11 -41.07
C PHE A 158 -12.06 -32.62 -39.64
N ASN A 159 -12.50 -33.87 -39.44
CA ASN A 159 -12.27 -34.69 -38.25
C ASN A 159 -10.84 -35.22 -38.29
N GLU A 160 -10.27 -35.59 -37.13
CA GLU A 160 -9.77 -36.96 -36.81
C GLU A 160 -8.90 -36.90 -35.53
N GLU A 161 -9.24 -37.75 -34.55
CA GLU A 161 -8.46 -38.03 -33.33
C GLU A 161 -7.42 -39.17 -33.59
N PRO A 162 -6.82 -39.82 -32.57
CA PRO A 162 -5.50 -39.51 -31.99
C PRO A 162 -4.50 -40.69 -32.15
N VAL A 163 -3.19 -40.49 -31.97
CA VAL A 163 -2.24 -41.61 -31.84
C VAL A 163 -1.14 -41.33 -30.80
N TYR A 164 -1.05 -42.28 -29.86
CA TYR A 164 0.00 -42.51 -28.86
C TYR A 164 1.40 -42.73 -29.47
N GLY A 165 2.46 -42.37 -28.73
CA GLY A 165 3.82 -42.84 -29.05
C GLY A 165 4.85 -42.38 -28.01
N THR A 166 5.43 -43.36 -27.32
CA THR A 166 6.32 -43.28 -26.17
C THR A 166 7.80 -43.21 -26.59
N GLU A 167 8.67 -42.87 -25.63
CA GLU A 167 10.13 -43.15 -25.53
C GLU A 167 11.09 -42.17 -26.23
N ASP A 168 11.93 -41.47 -25.44
CA ASP A 168 13.38 -41.73 -25.47
C ASP A 168 14.06 -41.20 -24.20
N ASP A 169 14.78 -42.11 -23.55
CA ASP A 169 15.61 -41.96 -22.37
C ASP A 169 17.03 -41.58 -22.81
N CYS A 170 17.63 -40.54 -22.24
CA CYS A 170 19.07 -40.32 -22.38
C CYS A 170 19.67 -39.81 -21.05
N PRO A 171 20.60 -40.56 -20.44
CA PRO A 171 21.16 -40.26 -19.12
C PRO A 171 22.31 -39.23 -19.15
N PRO A 172 22.68 -38.66 -17.97
CA PRO A 172 23.76 -37.69 -17.85
C PRO A 172 25.13 -38.36 -17.74
N GLU A 173 26.15 -37.79 -18.38
CA GLU A 173 27.55 -38.20 -18.22
C GLU A 173 28.28 -37.39 -17.12
N PRO A 174 29.25 -38.01 -16.42
CA PRO A 174 29.96 -37.46 -15.26
C PRO A 174 31.09 -36.47 -15.58
#